data_AF-A0A7C1PSM2-F1
#
_entry.id   AF-A0A7C1PSM2-F1
#
_cell.length_a   1.000
_cell.length_b   1.000
_cell.length_c   1.000
_cell.angle_alpha   90.00
_cell.angle_beta   90.00
_cell.angle_gamma   90.00
#
_symmetry.space_group_name_H-M   'P 1'
#
loop_
_entity.id
_entity.type
_entity.pdbx_description
1 polymer ?
#
loop_
_entity_poly.entity_id
_entity_poly.type
_entity_poly.pdbx_seq_one_letter_code
_entity_poly.pdbx_strand_id
1 'polypeptide(L)'
;MNWKLYVRILSLMLILYSLSMGGVPTHVILLLGVFFILLLSLRGTMYRKIDAFLVSRFSFVASLPSWGQKLLITTIFILIYVGFKQILFFSLKTMGLDLQQILMESLTPPLTK
;
A
#
# COMPACT_ATOMS: atom_id res chain seq x y z
N MET A 1 -13.28 -9.08 19.38
CA MET A 1 -11.81 -9.11 19.21
C MET A 1 -11.49 -9.12 17.71
N ASN A 2 -10.81 -8.11 17.17
CA ASN A 2 -10.63 -7.93 15.72
C ASN A 2 -9.53 -8.85 15.15
N TRP A 3 -9.81 -10.16 15.04
CA TRP A 3 -8.90 -11.17 14.47
C TRP A 3 -8.27 -10.75 13.14
N LYS A 4 -9.05 -10.10 12.27
CA LYS A 4 -8.59 -9.57 10.96
C LYS A 4 -7.43 -8.56 11.09
N LEU A 5 -7.37 -7.81 12.18
CA LEU A 5 -6.32 -6.82 12.43
C LEU A 5 -5.03 -7.52 12.89
N TYR A 6 -5.15 -8.52 13.77
CA TYR A 6 -4.01 -9.33 14.22
C TYR A 6 -3.33 -10.08 13.07
N VAL A 7 -4.11 -10.73 12.21
CA VAL A 7 -3.56 -11.41 11.02
C VAL A 7 -2.79 -10.44 10.12
N ARG A 8 -3.30 -9.21 9.94
CA ARG A 8 -2.61 -8.17 9.15
C ARG A 8 -1.30 -7.74 9.78
N ILE A 9 -1.29 -7.49 11.09
CA ILE A 9 -0.05 -7.13 11.81
C ILE A 9 0.97 -8.27 11.73
N LEU A 10 0.53 -9.52 11.95
CA LEU A 10 1.40 -10.69 11.84
C LEU A 10 2.01 -10.81 10.44
N SER A 11 1.20 -10.65 9.39
CA SER A 11 1.69 -10.69 8.00
C SER A 11 2.68 -9.56 7.71
N LEU A 12 2.46 -8.36 8.26
CA LEU A 12 3.39 -7.24 8.14
C LEU A 12 4.72 -7.53 8.82
N MET A 13 4.69 -8.07 10.04
CA MET A 13 5.93 -8.45 10.74
C MET A 13 6.70 -9.53 9.99
N LEU A 14 6.01 -10.53 9.43
CA LEU A 14 6.63 -11.56 8.59
C LEU A 14 7.31 -10.98 7.35
N ILE A 15 6.66 -10.04 6.65
CA ILE A 15 7.22 -9.37 5.48
C ILE A 15 8.45 -8.54 5.87
N LEU A 16 8.35 -7.71 6.90
CA LEU A 16 9.47 -6.88 7.37
C LEU A 16 10.65 -7.74 7.84
N TYR A 17 10.38 -8.85 8.52
CA TYR A 17 11.39 -9.80 8.97
C TYR A 17 12.07 -10.51 7.78
N SER A 18 11.30 -10.96 6.79
CA SER A 18 11.85 -11.57 5.57
C SER A 18 12.77 -10.59 4.82
N LEU A 19 12.42 -9.31 4.78
CA LEU A 19 13.26 -8.28 4.17
C LEU A 19 14.54 -8.03 4.99
N SER A 20 14.45 -8.06 6.33
CA SER A 20 15.62 -7.98 7.21
C SER A 20 16.60 -9.13 6.98
N MET A 21 16.09 -10.36 6.81
CA MET A 21 16.92 -11.52 6.51
C MET A 21 17.48 -11.49 5.08
N GLY A 22 16.77 -10.85 4.14
CA GLY A 22 17.21 -10.62 2.76
C GLY A 22 18.28 -9.54 2.60
N GLY A 23 18.84 -8.99 3.68
CA GLY A 23 19.88 -7.96 3.63
C GLY A 23 19.38 -6.55 3.29
N VAL A 24 18.06 -6.31 3.36
CA VAL A 24 17.51 -4.98 3.12
C VAL A 24 17.97 -4.03 4.25
N PRO A 25 18.48 -2.82 3.92
CA PRO A 25 18.91 -1.86 4.91
C PRO A 25 17.82 -1.50 5.93
N THR A 26 18.21 -1.36 7.21
CA THR A 26 17.27 -1.11 8.32
C THR A 26 16.43 0.16 8.14
N HIS A 27 17.00 1.20 7.53
CA HIS A 27 16.27 2.45 7.25
C HIS A 27 15.12 2.24 6.25
N VAL A 28 15.28 1.33 5.28
CA VAL A 28 14.24 0.96 4.31
C VAL A 28 13.14 0.14 4.98
N ILE A 29 13.51 -0.79 5.85
CA ILE A 29 12.56 -1.58 6.64
C ILE A 29 11.73 -0.67 7.55
N LEU A 30 12.37 0.30 8.20
CA LEU A 30 11.70 1.33 9.00
C LEU A 30 10.72 2.15 8.16
N LEU A 31 11.15 2.62 6.98
CA LEU A 31 10.30 3.40 6.07
C LEU A 31 9.08 2.59 5.61
N LEU A 32 9.27 1.32 5.24
CA LEU A 32 8.19 0.38 4.90
C LEU A 32 7.25 0.15 6.08
N GLY A 33 7.79 -0.07 7.28
CA GLY A 33 7.00 -0.28 8.49
C GLY A 33 6.11 0.94 8.81
N VAL A 34 6.69 2.13 8.82
CA VAL A 34 5.96 3.39 8.99
C VAL A 34 4.89 3.56 7.92
N PHE A 35 5.21 3.27 6.66
CA PHE A 35 4.27 3.36 5.55
C PHE A 35 3.08 2.40 5.71
N PHE A 36 3.31 1.15 6.09
CA PHE A 36 2.24 0.18 6.30
C PHE A 36 1.33 0.54 7.47
N ILE A 37 1.90 1.06 8.56
CA ILE A 37 1.13 1.58 9.70
C ILE A 37 0.29 2.78 9.24
N LEU A 38 0.88 3.70 8.47
CA LEU A 38 0.17 4.82 7.87
C LEU A 38 -1.01 4.33 7.03
N LEU A 39 -0.80 3.39 6.11
CA LEU A 39 -1.86 2.83 5.26
C LEU A 39 -2.99 2.21 6.07
N LEU A 40 -2.66 1.42 7.11
CA LEU A 40 -3.65 0.80 7.98
C LEU A 40 -4.50 1.84 8.71
N SER A 41 -3.86 2.88 9.26
CA SER A 41 -4.51 3.92 10.03
C SER A 41 -5.30 4.89 9.14
N LEU A 42 -4.76 5.22 7.96
CA LEU A 42 -5.39 6.12 7.00
C LEU A 42 -6.57 5.49 6.29
N ARG A 43 -6.65 4.17 6.15
CA ARG A 43 -7.73 3.52 5.38
C ARG A 43 -9.13 3.96 5.80
N GLY A 44 -9.42 3.96 7.10
CA GLY A 44 -10.73 4.34 7.63
C GLY A 44 -11.01 5.84 7.44
N THR A 45 -10.02 6.67 7.76
CA THR A 45 -10.14 8.13 7.66
C THR A 45 -10.19 8.62 6.22
N MET A 46 -9.39 8.03 5.32
CA MET A 46 -9.39 8.27 3.88
C MET A 46 -10.77 7.96 3.29
N TYR A 47 -11.37 6.81 3.63
CA TYR A 47 -12.67 6.44 3.10
C TYR A 47 -13.74 7.48 3.47
N ARG A 48 -13.82 7.89 4.75
CA ARG A 48 -14.75 8.94 5.19
C ARG A 48 -14.45 10.31 4.57
N LYS A 49 -13.17 10.69 4.45
CA LYS A 49 -12.78 11.97 3.85
C LYS A 49 -13.09 12.01 2.35
N ILE A 50 -12.81 10.94 1.61
CA ILE A 50 -13.10 10.81 0.19
C ILE A 50 -14.62 10.89 -0.03
N ASP A 51 -15.39 10.18 0.77
CA ASP A 51 -16.86 10.21 0.72
C ASP A 51 -17.41 11.63 0.98
N ALA A 52 -17.02 12.25 2.10
CA ALA A 52 -17.42 13.61 2.44
C ALA A 52 -16.97 14.64 1.39
N PHE A 53 -15.79 14.48 0.81
CA PHE A 53 -15.27 15.35 -0.24
C PHE A 53 -16.05 15.20 -1.55
N LEU A 54 -16.35 13.96 -1.95
CA LEU A 54 -17.13 13.67 -3.16
C LEU A 54 -18.56 14.17 -3.05
N VAL A 55 -19.23 13.92 -1.93
CA VAL A 55 -20.61 14.37 -1.70
C VAL A 55 -20.68 15.90 -1.63
N SER A 56 -19.68 16.56 -1.02
CA SER A 56 -19.67 18.03 -0.93
C SER A 56 -19.31 18.74 -2.24
N ARG A 57 -18.49 18.11 -3.10
CA ARG A 57 -18.06 18.73 -4.37
C ARG A 57 -18.91 18.32 -5.57
N PHE A 58 -19.50 17.14 -5.54
CA PHE A 58 -20.25 16.57 -6.65
C PHE A 58 -21.61 16.08 -6.16
N SER A 59 -22.64 16.92 -6.28
CA SER A 59 -24.02 16.59 -5.93
C SER A 59 -24.56 15.36 -6.68
N PHE A 60 -24.02 15.05 -7.86
CA PHE A 60 -24.36 13.83 -8.60
C PHE A 60 -23.96 12.55 -7.84
N VAL A 61 -22.90 12.58 -7.02
CA VAL A 61 -22.47 11.42 -6.23
C VAL A 61 -23.52 11.10 -5.18
N ALA A 62 -24.18 12.11 -4.60
CA ALA A 62 -25.28 11.91 -3.66
C ALA A 62 -26.51 11.26 -4.31
N SER A 63 -26.72 11.50 -5.61
CA SER A 63 -27.81 10.90 -6.39
C SER A 63 -27.56 9.46 -6.85
N LEU A 64 -26.31 8.98 -6.73
CA LEU A 64 -25.98 7.61 -7.12
C LEU A 64 -26.56 6.59 -6.13
N PRO A 65 -27.01 5.42 -6.61
CA PRO A 65 -27.38 4.32 -5.74
C PRO A 65 -26.18 3.86 -4.89
N SER A 66 -26.45 3.31 -3.71
CA SER A 66 -25.45 2.99 -2.68
C SER A 66 -24.30 2.08 -3.15
N TRP A 67 -24.53 1.26 -4.18
CA TRP A 67 -23.49 0.45 -4.82
C TRP A 67 -22.56 1.26 -5.73
N GLY A 68 -23.10 2.25 -6.45
CA GLY A 68 -22.34 3.16 -7.33
C GLY A 68 -21.42 4.09 -6.54
N GLN A 69 -21.89 4.63 -5.41
CA GLN A 69 -21.03 5.40 -4.49
C GLN A 69 -19.86 4.56 -3.96
N LYS A 70 -20.14 3.32 -3.51
CA LYS A 70 -19.11 2.40 -3.04
C LYS A 70 -18.09 2.07 -4.13
N LEU A 71 -18.52 1.83 -5.36
CA LEU A 71 -17.62 1.59 -6.49
C LEU A 71 -16.72 2.80 -6.75
N LEU A 72 -17.29 4.01 -6.79
CA LEU A 72 -16.55 5.22 -7.09
C LEU A 72 -15.49 5.52 -6.01
N ILE A 73 -15.86 5.41 -4.72
CA ILE A 73 -14.91 5.56 -3.60
C ILE A 73 -13.83 4.47 -3.66
N THR A 74 -14.20 3.24 -3.99
CA THR A 74 -13.24 2.13 -4.12
C THR A 74 -12.25 2.39 -5.26
N THR A 75 -12.72 2.87 -6.41
CA THR A 75 -11.86 3.24 -7.54
C THR A 75 -10.88 4.35 -7.15
N ILE A 76 -11.35 5.40 -6.48
CA ILE A 76 -10.48 6.48 -6.00
C ILE A 76 -9.48 5.96 -4.97
N PHE A 77 -9.91 5.09 -4.07
CA PHE A 77 -9.02 4.46 -3.10
C PHE A 77 -7.93 3.63 -3.79
N ILE A 78 -8.27 2.88 -4.84
CA ILE A 78 -7.30 2.13 -5.66
C ILE A 78 -6.33 3.09 -6.34
N LEU A 79 -6.80 4.19 -6.93
CA LEU A 79 -5.93 5.19 -7.57
C LEU A 79 -4.95 5.82 -6.57
N ILE A 80 -5.44 6.21 -5.39
CA ILE A 80 -4.61 6.74 -4.30
C ILE A 80 -3.59 5.68 -3.86
N TYR A 81 -4.02 4.42 -3.71
CA TYR A 81 -3.15 3.32 -3.34
C TYR A 81 -2.04 3.06 -4.37
N VAL A 82 -2.37 3.09 -5.67
CA VAL A 82 -1.40 2.98 -6.76
C VAL A 82 -0.43 4.16 -6.72
N GLY A 83 -0.92 5.39 -6.48
CA GLY A 83 -0.07 6.57 -6.30
C GLY A 83 0.90 6.42 -5.13
N PHE A 84 0.42 5.97 -3.96
CA PHE A 84 1.27 5.68 -2.81
C PHE A 84 2.30 4.59 -3.10
N LYS A 85 1.90 3.52 -3.80
CA LYS A 85 2.81 2.48 -4.26
C LYS A 85 3.90 3.07 -5.14
N GLN A 86 3.53 3.91 -6.12
CA GLN A 86 4.47 4.57 -7.02
C GLN A 86 5.49 5.42 -6.24
N ILE A 87 5.02 6.22 -5.27
CA ILE A 87 5.87 7.07 -4.42
C ILE A 87 6.85 6.20 -3.61
N LEU A 88 6.37 5.08 -3.06
CA LEU A 88 7.20 4.18 -2.30
C LEU A 88 8.26 3.48 -3.16
N PHE A 89 7.88 2.94 -4.32
CA PHE A 89 8.84 2.35 -5.28
C PHE A 89 9.84 3.38 -5.79
N PHE A 90 9.40 4.61 -6.07
CA PHE A 90 10.28 5.69 -6.48
C PHE A 90 11.28 6.04 -5.37
N SER A 91 10.81 6.16 -4.12
CA SER A 91 11.66 6.44 -2.96
C SER A 91 12.70 5.33 -2.74
N LEU A 92 12.30 4.07 -2.89
CA LEU A 92 13.20 2.92 -2.79
C LEU A 92 14.23 2.91 -3.93
N LYS A 93 13.80 3.21 -5.16
CA LYS A 93 14.68 3.34 -6.32
C LYS A 93 15.72 4.44 -6.13
N THR A 94 15.33 5.60 -5.58
CA THR A 94 16.28 6.69 -5.26
C THR A 94 17.29 6.32 -4.18
N MET A 95 16.98 5.33 -3.33
CA MET A 95 17.88 4.80 -2.30
C MET A 95 18.77 3.64 -2.82
N GLY A 96 18.75 3.35 -4.13
CA GLY A 96 19.55 2.29 -4.74
C GLY A 96 18.98 0.87 -4.56
N LEU A 97 17.77 0.75 -4.00
CA LEU A 97 17.06 -0.52 -3.88
C LEU A 97 15.98 -0.61 -4.94
N ASP A 98 16.35 -1.17 -6.08
CA ASP A 98 15.38 -1.52 -7.09
C ASP A 98 14.75 -2.87 -6.72
N LEU A 99 13.77 -2.85 -5.81
CA LEU A 99 13.03 -4.04 -5.38
C LEU A 99 12.47 -4.82 -6.58
N GLN A 100 12.17 -4.13 -7.67
CA GLN A 100 11.70 -4.75 -8.90
C GLN A 100 12.81 -5.56 -9.57
N GLN A 101 14.03 -5.02 -9.60
CA GLN A 101 15.23 -5.69 -10.09
C GLN A 101 15.64 -6.88 -9.19
N ILE A 102 15.61 -6.73 -7.87
CA ILE A 102 15.89 -7.82 -6.90
C ILE A 102 14.87 -8.96 -7.06
N LEU A 103 13.58 -8.63 -7.23
CA LEU A 103 12.57 -9.66 -7.52
C LEU A 103 12.84 -10.36 -8.85
N MET A 104 13.21 -9.61 -9.90
CA MET A 104 13.50 -10.17 -11.22
C MET A 104 14.74 -11.07 -11.20
N GLU A 105 15.80 -10.68 -10.49
CA GLU A 105 17.01 -11.48 -10.29
C GLU A 105 16.70 -12.77 -9.51
N SER A 106 15.86 -12.70 -8.47
CA SER A 106 15.49 -13.89 -7.70
C SER A 106 14.62 -14.89 -8.48
N LEU A 107 13.89 -14.41 -9.50
CA LEU A 107 13.02 -15.23 -10.36
C LEU A 107 13.74 -15.75 -11.61
N THR A 108 14.92 -15.22 -11.92
CA THR A 108 15.72 -15.65 -13.07
C THR A 108 16.83 -16.57 -12.54
N PRO A 109 16.72 -17.90 -12.68
CA PRO A 109 17.81 -18.79 -12.26
C PRO A 109 19.09 -18.42 -13.04
N PRO A 110 20.28 -18.52 -12.41
CA PRO A 110 21.52 -18.27 -13.13
C PRO A 110 21.59 -19.22 -14.31
N LEU A 111 21.71 -18.68 -15.52
CA LEU A 111 22.14 -19.44 -16.68
C LEU A 111 23.51 -20.01 -16.33
N THR A 112 23.53 -21.28 -15.93
CA THR A 112 24.72 -22.11 -15.76
C THR A 112 25.61 -21.92 -16.97
N LYS A 113 26.78 -21.30 -16.77
CA LYS A 113 27.93 -21.47 -17.65
C LYS A 113 28.65 -22.74 -17.25
#